data_AF-A0A257RUU1-F1
#
_entry.id   AF-A0A257RUU1-F1
#
_cell.length_a   1.000
_cell.length_b   1.000
_cell.length_c   1.000
_cell.angle_alpha   90.00
_cell.angle_beta   90.00
_cell.angle_gamma   90.00
#
_symmetry.space_group_name_H-M   'P 1'
#
loop_
_entity.id
_entity.type
_entity.pdbx_description
1 polymer ?
#
loop_
_entity_poly.entity_id
_entity_poly.type
_entity_poly.pdbx_seq_one_letter_code
_entity_poly.pdbx_strand_id
1 'polypeptide(L)'
;MLVVLSCVILAEMAWTIYLGAQLPRTYIAEHWDVAWVGLDLAEIAMLAGTAWAAWAAWKRRAILVGFAVAAATLLVVDGWFDLTTARSGDFRQSLVVALLVELPGAIAMLWIAQRGVRRVVHDVVNLEATSLLKLPLHPPER
;
A
#
# COMPACT_ATOMS: atom_id res chain seq x y z
N MET A 1 -14.64 -14.42 -9.37
CA MET A 1 -13.52 -13.57 -8.90
C MET A 1 -12.33 -13.61 -9.84
N LEU A 2 -11.66 -14.77 -10.06
CA LEU A 2 -10.48 -14.85 -10.94
C LEU A 2 -10.74 -14.39 -12.39
N VAL A 3 -11.84 -14.84 -13.01
CA VAL A 3 -12.22 -14.41 -14.37
C VAL A 3 -12.36 -12.89 -14.46
N VAL A 4 -13.02 -12.28 -13.46
CA VAL A 4 -13.21 -10.82 -13.40
C VAL A 4 -11.86 -10.11 -13.29
N LEU A 5 -10.97 -10.56 -12.41
CA LEU A 5 -9.63 -9.99 -12.28
C LEU A 5 -8.81 -10.13 -13.57
N SER A 6 -8.87 -11.28 -14.23
CA SER A 6 -8.21 -11.49 -15.52
C SER A 6 -8.75 -10.55 -16.60
N CYS A 7 -10.06 -10.36 -16.67
CA CYS A 7 -10.67 -9.41 -17.61
C CYS A 7 -10.20 -7.98 -17.36
N VAL A 8 -10.16 -7.54 -16.09
CA VAL A 8 -9.67 -6.20 -15.72
C VAL A 8 -8.20 -6.03 -16.12
N ILE A 9 -7.34 -7.01 -15.83
CA ILE A 9 -5.93 -6.98 -16.21
C ILE A 9 -5.77 -6.84 -17.72
N LEU A 10 -6.49 -7.65 -18.50
CA LEU A 10 -6.41 -7.60 -19.96
C LEU A 10 -6.91 -6.25 -20.52
N ALA A 11 -7.97 -5.69 -19.94
CA ALA A 11 -8.48 -4.39 -20.33
C ALA A 11 -7.46 -3.27 -20.05
N GLU A 12 -6.88 -3.24 -18.85
CA GLU A 12 -5.85 -2.26 -18.46
C GLU A 12 -4.57 -2.40 -19.31
N MET A 13 -4.15 -3.62 -19.63
CA MET A 13 -3.02 -3.86 -20.53
C MET A 13 -3.29 -3.30 -21.92
N ALA A 14 -4.46 -3.58 -22.50
CA ALA A 14 -4.83 -3.09 -23.82
C ALA A 14 -4.88 -1.56 -23.85
N TRP A 15 -5.49 -0.95 -22.83
CA TRP A 15 -5.56 0.50 -22.68
C TRP A 15 -4.17 1.15 -22.52
N THR A 16 -3.30 0.57 -21.68
CA THR A 16 -1.93 1.07 -21.46
C THR A 16 -1.10 1.02 -22.75
N ILE A 17 -1.19 -0.07 -23.53
CA ILE A 17 -0.50 -0.18 -24.82
C ILE A 17 -1.02 0.89 -25.80
N TYR A 18 -2.34 1.06 -25.85
CA TYR A 18 -2.96 2.09 -26.68
C TYR A 18 -2.47 3.50 -26.29
N LEU A 19 -2.49 3.84 -25.00
CA LEU A 19 -1.99 5.13 -24.50
C LEU A 19 -0.50 5.32 -24.83
N GLY A 20 0.34 4.31 -24.62
CA GLY A 20 1.77 4.37 -24.92
C GLY A 20 2.06 4.64 -26.41
N ALA A 21 1.17 4.21 -27.30
CA ALA A 21 1.30 4.46 -28.75
C ALA A 21 0.77 5.85 -29.18
N GLN A 22 -0.19 6.42 -28.44
CA GLN A 22 -0.88 7.65 -28.83
C GLN A 22 -0.38 8.90 -28.10
N LEU A 23 0.19 8.75 -26.91
CA LEU A 23 0.62 9.90 -26.10
C LEU A 23 1.76 10.66 -26.79
N PRO A 24 1.63 11.99 -26.96
CA PRO A 24 2.71 12.80 -27.50
C PRO A 24 3.88 12.87 -26.52
N ARG A 25 5.10 13.05 -27.03
CA ARG A 25 6.30 13.24 -26.20
C ARG A 25 6.22 14.45 -25.27
N THR A 26 5.43 15.45 -25.64
CA THR A 26 5.19 16.66 -24.86
C THR A 26 3.69 16.85 -24.71
N TYR A 27 3.22 16.94 -23.47
CA TYR A 27 1.83 17.18 -23.12
C TYR A 27 1.74 18.27 -22.06
N ILE A 28 0.83 19.23 -22.25
CA ILE A 28 0.53 20.25 -21.24
C ILE A 28 -0.69 19.76 -20.46
N ALA A 29 -0.47 19.42 -19.19
CA ALA A 29 -1.55 19.00 -18.31
C ALA A 29 -2.27 20.24 -17.74
N GLU A 30 -3.58 20.35 -18.01
CA GLU A 30 -4.40 21.47 -17.54
C GLU A 30 -4.55 21.51 -16.01
N HIS A 31 -4.63 20.34 -15.37
CA HIS A 31 -4.88 20.17 -13.94
C HIS A 31 -3.64 19.65 -13.19
N TRP A 32 -2.46 20.16 -13.57
CA TRP A 32 -1.17 19.71 -13.05
C TRP A 32 -1.04 19.88 -11.52
N ASP A 33 -1.55 21.00 -11.01
CA ASP A 33 -1.62 21.31 -9.59
C ASP A 33 -2.48 20.30 -8.81
N VAL A 34 -3.65 19.95 -9.34
CA VAL A 34 -4.56 18.97 -8.74
C VAL A 34 -3.95 17.58 -8.72
N ALA A 35 -3.23 17.18 -9.77
CA ALA A 35 -2.57 15.89 -9.83
C ALA A 35 -1.50 15.74 -8.74
N TRP A 36 -0.66 16.77 -8.58
CA TRP A 36 0.36 16.83 -7.53
C TRP A 36 -0.25 16.79 -6.14
N VAL A 37 -1.07 17.79 -5.80
CA VAL A 37 -1.66 17.91 -4.45
C VAL A 37 -2.56 16.72 -4.13
N GLY A 38 -3.23 16.14 -5.13
CA GLY A 38 -4.07 14.97 -4.96
C GLY A 38 -3.27 13.72 -4.54
N LEU A 39 -2.09 13.51 -5.13
CA LEU A 39 -1.20 12.41 -4.76
C LEU A 39 -0.68 12.59 -3.33
N ASP A 40 -0.17 13.79 -3.00
CA ASP A 40 0.30 14.15 -1.66
C ASP A 40 -0.78 13.94 -0.59
N LEU A 41 -2.01 14.41 -0.85
CA LEU A 41 -3.12 14.25 0.09
C LEU A 41 -3.49 12.79 0.32
N ALA A 42 -3.46 11.96 -0.74
CA ALA A 42 -3.70 10.54 -0.62
C ALA A 42 -2.60 9.86 0.22
N GLU A 43 -1.34 10.21 0.00
CA GLU A 43 -0.21 9.69 0.77
C GLU A 43 -0.32 10.08 2.26
N ILE A 44 -0.52 11.38 2.54
CA ILE A 44 -0.72 11.90 3.90
C ILE A 44 -1.86 11.16 4.60
N ALA A 45 -2.97 10.93 3.90
CA ALA A 45 -4.11 10.20 4.47
C ALA A 45 -3.76 8.76 4.85
N MET A 46 -2.98 8.04 4.03
CA MET A 46 -2.57 6.67 4.32
C MET A 46 -1.51 6.61 5.44
N LEU A 47 -0.57 7.55 5.49
CA LEU A 47 0.40 7.67 6.58
C LEU A 47 -0.28 8.03 7.91
N ALA A 48 -1.21 8.99 7.90
CA ALA A 48 -2.01 9.35 9.06
C ALA A 48 -2.89 8.17 9.52
N GLY A 49 -3.50 7.44 8.58
CA GLY A 49 -4.25 6.22 8.86
C GLY A 49 -3.38 5.13 9.49
N THR A 50 -2.14 4.97 9.02
CA THR A 50 -1.15 4.06 9.60
C THR A 50 -0.81 4.46 11.03
N ALA A 51 -0.49 5.74 11.25
CA ALA A 51 -0.16 6.27 12.58
C ALA A 51 -1.33 6.12 13.56
N TRP A 52 -2.54 6.46 13.15
CA TRP A 52 -3.76 6.30 13.94
C TRP A 52 -4.04 4.82 14.28
N ALA A 53 -3.95 3.93 13.30
CA ALA A 53 -4.16 2.50 13.51
C ALA A 53 -3.06 1.87 14.39
N ALA A 54 -1.83 2.37 14.29
CA ALA A 54 -0.71 1.95 15.13
C ALA A 54 -0.88 2.42 16.57
N TRP A 55 -1.41 3.63 16.79
CA TRP A 55 -1.78 4.12 18.12
C TRP A 55 -2.93 3.29 18.72
N ALA A 56 -3.93 2.92 17.91
CA ALA A 56 -5.06 2.09 18.31
C ALA A 56 -4.76 0.57 18.36
N ALA A 57 -3.48 0.15 18.25
CA ALA A 57 -3.01 -1.20 17.86
C ALA A 57 -3.41 -2.38 18.78
N TRP A 58 -4.23 -2.17 19.82
CA TRP A 58 -4.89 -3.23 20.57
C TRP A 58 -6.23 -3.68 19.97
N LYS A 59 -6.88 -2.90 19.09
CA LYS A 59 -8.22 -3.26 18.58
C LYS A 59 -8.33 -3.55 17.08
N ARG A 60 -7.37 -3.12 16.24
CA ARG A 60 -7.58 -3.07 14.77
C ARG A 60 -6.32 -3.38 13.94
N ARG A 61 -5.67 -4.52 14.19
CA ARG A 61 -4.40 -4.90 13.53
C ARG A 61 -4.50 -5.07 12.01
N ALA A 62 -5.61 -5.59 11.48
CA ALA A 62 -5.80 -5.74 10.03
C ALA A 62 -5.90 -4.39 9.31
N ILE A 63 -6.51 -3.38 9.96
CA ILE A 63 -6.62 -2.02 9.42
C ILE A 63 -5.25 -1.35 9.35
N LEU A 64 -4.40 -1.56 10.36
CA LEU A 64 -3.00 -1.11 10.33
C LEU A 64 -2.24 -1.68 9.12
N VAL A 65 -2.40 -2.98 8.83
CA VAL A 65 -1.77 -3.61 7.67
C VAL A 65 -2.24 -2.96 6.37
N GLY A 66 -3.55 -2.74 6.23
CA GLY A 66 -4.12 -2.10 5.04
C GLY A 66 -3.56 -0.70 4.78
N PHE A 67 -3.59 0.18 5.79
CA PHE A 67 -3.03 1.53 5.66
C PHE A 67 -1.53 1.53 5.38
N ALA A 68 -0.77 0.69 6.07
CA ALA A 68 0.69 0.63 5.90
C ALA A 68 1.07 0.14 4.50
N VAL A 69 0.38 -0.89 3.96
CA VAL A 69 0.62 -1.33 2.57
C VAL A 69 0.24 -0.24 1.57
N ALA A 70 -0.90 0.45 1.77
CA ALA A 70 -1.32 1.53 0.90
C ALA A 70 -0.33 2.71 0.92
N ALA A 71 0.13 3.13 2.10
CA ALA A 71 1.14 4.18 2.25
C ALA A 71 2.47 3.79 1.58
N ALA A 72 2.90 2.53 1.74
CA ALA A 72 4.11 2.06 1.08
C ALA A 72 4.01 2.12 -0.45
N THR A 73 2.87 1.71 -1.01
CA THR A 73 2.63 1.80 -2.44
C THR A 73 2.63 3.25 -2.92
N LEU A 74 1.98 4.16 -2.19
CA LEU A 74 1.94 5.57 -2.55
C LEU A 74 3.32 6.22 -2.53
N LEU A 75 4.16 5.95 -1.52
CA LEU A 75 5.55 6.45 -1.49
C LEU A 75 6.38 6.00 -2.71
N VAL A 76 6.19 4.76 -3.18
CA VAL A 76 6.87 4.28 -4.40
C VAL A 76 6.32 4.98 -5.64
N VAL A 77 5.02 5.20 -5.70
CA VAL A 77 4.36 5.92 -6.80
C VAL A 77 4.79 7.39 -6.84
N ASP A 78 4.91 8.03 -5.67
CA ASP A 78 5.36 9.40 -5.48
C ASP A 78 6.77 9.59 -6.04
N GLY A 79 7.71 8.72 -5.67
CA GLY A 79 9.06 8.80 -6.23
C GLY A 79 9.20 8.54 -7.70
N TRP A 80 8.38 7.63 -8.23
CA TRP A 80 8.28 7.47 -9.67
C TRP A 80 7.73 8.73 -10.34
N PHE A 81 6.69 9.33 -9.76
CA PHE A 81 6.05 10.54 -10.27
C PHE A 81 7.01 11.74 -10.26
N ASP A 82 7.72 11.96 -9.16
CA ASP A 82 8.73 13.02 -9.01
C ASP A 82 9.87 12.85 -10.01
N LEU A 83 10.40 11.64 -10.15
CA LEU A 83 11.47 11.34 -11.12
C LEU A 83 11.05 11.57 -12.56
N THR A 84 9.84 11.13 -12.92
CA THR A 84 9.36 11.18 -14.31
C THR A 84 8.84 12.56 -14.72
N THR A 85 8.58 13.43 -13.75
CA THR A 85 8.04 14.78 -13.99
C THR A 85 9.03 15.89 -13.64
N ALA A 86 10.21 15.54 -13.11
CA ALA A 86 11.30 16.45 -12.84
C ALA A 86 11.75 17.22 -14.09
N ARG A 87 12.02 18.51 -13.90
CA ARG A 87 12.71 19.32 -14.90
C ARG A 87 14.18 18.87 -14.99
N SER A 88 14.83 19.18 -16.11
CA SER A 88 16.22 18.76 -16.37
C SER A 88 17.23 19.17 -15.29
N GLY A 89 17.00 20.27 -14.58
CA GLY A 89 17.84 20.71 -13.44
C GLY A 89 17.54 19.99 -12.13
N ASP A 90 16.33 19.46 -11.96
CA ASP A 90 15.80 18.98 -10.67
C ASP A 90 15.86 17.46 -10.56
N PHE A 91 16.10 16.73 -11.66
CA PHE A 91 16.15 15.27 -11.68
C PHE A 91 17.08 14.66 -10.62
N ARG A 92 18.26 15.26 -10.40
CA ARG A 92 19.20 14.79 -9.37
C ARG A 92 18.61 14.93 -7.97
N GLN A 93 17.88 16.00 -7.71
CA GLN A 93 17.22 16.22 -6.43
C GLN A 93 16.11 15.20 -6.24
N SER A 94 15.22 15.03 -7.22
CA SER A 94 14.14 14.01 -7.17
C SER A 94 14.70 12.61 -6.97
N LEU A 95 15.81 12.26 -7.63
CA LEU A 95 16.47 10.97 -7.44
C LEU A 95 17.00 10.78 -6.02
N VAL A 96 17.59 11.81 -5.43
CA VAL A 96 18.10 11.74 -4.06
C VAL A 96 16.95 11.60 -3.06
N VAL A 97 15.87 12.36 -3.23
CA VAL A 97 14.68 12.27 -2.36
C VAL A 97 14.05 10.88 -2.49
N ALA A 98 13.87 10.37 -3.71
CA ALA A 98 13.31 9.04 -3.91
C ALA A 98 14.11 7.91 -3.25
N LEU A 99 15.44 7.97 -3.37
CA LEU A 99 16.30 6.94 -2.78
C LEU A 99 16.43 7.05 -1.26
N LEU A 100 16.36 8.26 -0.69
CA LEU A 100 16.68 8.50 0.73
C LEU A 100 15.46 8.76 1.61
N VAL A 101 14.31 9.12 1.03
CA VAL A 101 13.09 9.47 1.77
C VAL A 101 11.98 8.50 1.41
N GLU A 102 11.57 8.46 0.15
CA GLU A 102 10.37 7.73 -0.27
C GLU A 102 10.57 6.21 -0.22
N LEU A 103 11.62 5.67 -0.85
CA LEU A 103 11.88 4.23 -0.80
C LEU A 103 12.16 3.72 0.63
N PRO A 104 12.98 4.40 1.46
CA PRO A 104 13.13 4.01 2.86
C PRO A 104 11.83 4.11 3.64
N GLY A 105 11.00 5.13 3.39
CA GLY A 105 9.66 5.26 3.96
C GLY A 105 8.76 4.08 3.58
N ALA A 106 8.75 3.69 2.31
CA ALA A 106 7.97 2.56 1.82
C ALA A 106 8.41 1.24 2.48
N ILE A 107 9.73 1.02 2.61
CA ILE A 107 10.29 -0.12 3.31
C ILE A 107 9.86 -0.13 4.79
N ALA A 108 9.89 1.02 5.46
CA ALA A 108 9.45 1.14 6.85
C ALA A 108 7.96 0.81 7.01
N MET A 109 7.11 1.27 6.08
CA MET A 109 5.68 0.96 6.06
C MET A 109 5.42 -0.53 5.81
N LEU A 110 6.10 -1.15 4.85
CA LEU A 110 6.00 -2.60 4.63
C LEU A 110 6.45 -3.40 5.85
N TRP A 111 7.49 -2.95 6.55
CA TRP A 111 7.94 -3.58 7.78
C TRP A 111 6.89 -3.48 8.91
N ILE A 112 6.21 -2.34 9.05
CA ILE A 112 5.07 -2.19 9.97
C ILE A 112 3.95 -3.17 9.58
N ALA A 113 3.61 -3.25 8.30
CA ALA A 113 2.60 -4.17 7.78
C ALA A 113 2.95 -5.63 8.10
N GLN A 114 4.19 -6.06 7.83
CA GLN A 114 4.67 -7.41 8.14
C GLN A 114 4.56 -7.75 9.62
N ARG A 115 4.91 -6.80 10.51
CA ARG A 115 4.73 -6.96 11.96
C ARG A 115 3.26 -7.07 12.35
N GLY A 116 2.40 -6.28 11.72
CA GLY A 116 0.94 -6.35 11.88
C GLY A 116 0.41 -7.73 11.52
N VAL A 117 0.77 -8.26 10.35
CA VAL A 117 0.38 -9.60 9.88
C VAL A 117 0.84 -10.69 10.85
N ARG A 118 2.12 -10.68 11.27
CA ARG A 118 2.66 -11.68 12.20
C ARG A 118 1.88 -11.72 13.52
N ARG A 119 1.47 -10.55 14.03
CA ARG A 119 0.66 -10.45 15.26
C ARG A 119 -0.76 -10.97 15.05
N VAL A 120 -1.39 -10.66 13.92
CA VAL A 120 -2.72 -11.21 13.58
C VAL A 120 -2.68 -12.74 13.54
N VAL A 121 -1.70 -13.31 12.85
CA VAL A 121 -1.51 -14.77 12.77
C VAL A 121 -1.32 -15.38 14.16
N HIS A 122 -0.44 -14.78 14.97
CA HIS A 122 -0.19 -15.24 16.34
C HIS A 122 -1.46 -15.19 17.21
N ASP A 123 -2.24 -14.12 17.12
CA ASP A 123 -3.49 -13.98 17.87
C ASP A 123 -4.52 -15.05 17.43
N VAL A 124 -4.65 -15.33 16.13
CA VAL A 124 -5.54 -16.38 15.62
C VAL A 124 -5.13 -17.77 16.11
N VAL A 125 -3.85 -18.12 16.01
CA VAL A 125 -3.33 -19.44 16.46
C VAL A 125 -3.58 -19.64 17.96
N ASN A 126 -3.38 -18.61 18.78
CA ASN A 126 -3.60 -18.69 20.22
C ASN A 126 -5.09 -18.84 20.58
N LEU A 127 -5.98 -18.19 19.84
CA LEU A 127 -7.43 -18.34 20.03
C LEU A 127 -7.88 -19.77 19.72
N GLU A 128 -7.37 -20.36 18.63
CA GLU A 128 -7.65 -21.75 18.25
C GLU A 128 -7.15 -22.73 19.31
N ALA A 129 -5.88 -22.60 19.75
CA ALA A 129 -5.32 -23.45 20.80
C ALA A 129 -6.12 -23.36 22.11
N THR A 130 -6.52 -22.15 22.52
CA THR A 130 -7.34 -21.93 23.72
C THR A 130 -8.73 -22.55 23.56
N SER A 131 -9.31 -22.52 22.36
CA SER A 131 -10.60 -23.13 22.08
C SER A 131 -10.53 -24.66 22.14
N LEU A 132 -9.48 -25.26 21.60
CA LEU A 132 -9.26 -26.71 21.65
C LEU A 132 -9.08 -27.21 23.08
N LEU A 133 -8.36 -26.46 23.92
CA LEU A 133 -8.20 -26.76 25.35
C LEU A 133 -9.52 -26.74 26.14
N LYS A 134 -10.53 -26.03 25.65
CA LYS A 134 -11.86 -25.93 26.29
C LYS A 134 -12.85 -27.00 25.83
N LEU A 135 -12.52 -27.82 24.83
CA LEU A 135 -13.39 -28.93 24.45
C LEU A 135 -13.40 -29.98 25.57
N PRO A 136 -14.58 -30.36 26.10
CA PRO A 136 -14.66 -31.44 27.07
C PRO A 136 -14.16 -32.73 26.41
N LEU A 137 -13.05 -33.26 26.90
CA LEU A 137 -12.45 -34.53 26.46
C LEU A 137 -13.23 -35.76 26.96
N HIS A 138 -14.41 -35.58 27.55
CA HIS A 138 -15.21 -36.70 28.07
C HIS A 138 -16.02 -37.31 26.94
N PRO A 139 -15.70 -38.54 26.47
CA PRO A 139 -16.60 -39.23 25.58
C PRO A 139 -17.93 -39.46 26.32
N PRO A 140 -19.09 -39.36 25.64
CA PRO A 140 -20.36 -39.68 26.27
C PRO A 140 -20.30 -41.12 26.78
N GLU A 141 -20.33 -41.29 28.11
CA GLU A 141 -20.48 -42.59 28.75
C GLU A 141 -21.81 -43.19 28.25
N ARG A 142 -21.70 -44.31 27.52
CA ARG A 142 -22.84 -45.10 27.07
C ARG A 142 -23.34 -46.00 28.19
#